data_AF-A0A1B6ELB3-F1
#
_entry.id   AF-A0A1B6ELB3-F1
#
_cell.length_a   1.000
_cell.length_b   1.000
_cell.length_c   1.000
_cell.angle_alpha   90.00
_cell.angle_beta   90.00
_cell.angle_gamma   90.00
#
_symmetry.space_group_name_H-M   'P 1'
#
loop_
_entity.id
_entity.type
_entity.pdbx_description
1 polymer ?
#
loop_
_entity_poly.entity_id
_entity_poly.type
_entity_poly.pdbx_seq_one_letter_code
_entity_poly.pdbx_strand_id
1 'polypeptide(L)'
;GFYDRLYEALDILAEFFHSDGKGLALDGLKSDVYRGVEQRLGYHKTETEQLIHMYHLERLQDQLTTESTQYGVLTVRAYFHHDSLCVEVLNARDVIPLDP
;
A
#
# COMPACT_ATOMS: atom_id res chain seq x y z
N GLY A 1 -2.79 -9.69 -19.20
CA GLY A 1 -3.95 -10.26 -18.47
C GLY A 1 -5.24 -9.53 -18.78
N PHE A 2 -6.36 -9.91 -18.14
CA PHE A 2 -7.63 -9.15 -18.26
C PHE A 2 -7.50 -7.74 -17.65
N TYR A 3 -6.93 -7.65 -16.45
CA TYR A 3 -6.75 -6.37 -15.75
C TYR A 3 -5.68 -5.46 -16.37
N ASP A 4 -4.63 -6.01 -16.98
CA ASP A 4 -3.67 -5.20 -17.77
C ASP A 4 -4.37 -4.47 -18.91
N ARG A 5 -5.24 -5.17 -19.63
CA ARG A 5 -6.01 -4.59 -20.75
C ARG A 5 -7.00 -3.53 -20.28
N LEU A 6 -7.63 -3.72 -19.11
CA LEU A 6 -8.50 -2.70 -18.53
C LEU A 6 -7.73 -1.47 -18.07
N TYR A 7 -6.54 -1.67 -17.49
CA TYR A 7 -5.67 -0.58 -17.08
C TYR A 7 -5.20 0.24 -18.28
N GLU A 8 -4.76 -0.42 -19.35
CA GLU A 8 -4.39 0.21 -20.62
C GLU A 8 -5.57 0.93 -21.27
N ALA A 9 -6.76 0.31 -21.29
CA ALA A 9 -7.97 0.94 -21.83
C ALA A 9 -8.38 2.20 -21.07
N LEU A 10 -8.16 2.25 -19.75
CA LEU A 10 -8.41 3.44 -18.94
C LEU A 10 -7.49 4.60 -19.33
N ASP A 11 -6.21 4.30 -19.59
CA ASP A 11 -5.21 5.29 -20.04
C ASP A 11 -5.55 5.82 -21.44
N ILE A 12 -5.88 4.93 -22.38
CA ILE A 12 -6.35 5.30 -23.73
C ILE A 12 -7.59 6.21 -23.66
N LEU A 13 -8.53 5.93 -22.74
CA LEU A 13 -9.72 6.76 -22.56
C LEU A 13 -9.35 8.17 -22.07
N ALA A 14 -8.40 8.28 -21.13
CA ALA A 14 -7.92 9.57 -20.65
C ALA A 14 -7.22 10.36 -21.76
N GLU A 15 -6.36 9.73 -22.54
CA GLU A 15 -5.69 10.35 -23.69
C GLU A 15 -6.69 10.83 -24.75
N PHE A 16 -7.70 10.00 -25.06
CA PHE A 16 -8.74 10.34 -26.04
C PHE A 16 -9.49 11.62 -25.65
N PHE A 17 -9.93 11.73 -24.39
CA PHE A 17 -10.63 12.92 -23.92
C PHE A 17 -9.72 14.12 -23.71
N HIS A 18 -8.43 13.90 -23.42
CA HIS A 18 -7.45 14.99 -23.34
C HIS A 18 -7.16 15.59 -24.72
N SER A 19 -7.13 14.75 -25.76
CA SER A 19 -6.97 15.13 -27.16
C SER A 19 -5.77 16.06 -27.41
N ASP A 20 -4.61 15.70 -26.88
CA ASP A 20 -3.36 16.49 -27.03
C ASP A 20 -3.53 17.97 -26.65
N GLY A 21 -4.18 18.22 -25.50
CA GLY A 21 -4.46 19.55 -24.97
C GLY A 21 -5.65 20.28 -25.61
N LYS A 22 -6.32 19.69 -26.61
CA LYS A 22 -7.51 20.30 -27.26
C LYS A 22 -8.83 19.90 -26.60
N GLY A 23 -8.80 18.92 -25.70
CA GLY A 23 -9.96 18.39 -25.00
C GLY A 23 -10.00 18.80 -23.53
N LEU A 24 -10.42 17.89 -22.67
CA LEU A 24 -10.50 18.11 -21.23
C LEU A 24 -9.10 18.24 -20.61
N ALA A 25 -8.96 19.12 -19.63
CA ALA A 25 -7.73 19.22 -18.85
C ALA A 25 -7.47 17.92 -18.08
N LEU A 26 -6.20 17.52 -17.98
CA LEU A 26 -5.81 16.30 -17.25
C LEU A 26 -6.26 16.32 -15.79
N ASP A 27 -6.24 17.47 -15.13
CA ASP A 27 -6.71 17.60 -13.74
C ASP A 27 -8.22 17.32 -13.62
N GLY A 28 -9.02 17.69 -14.63
CA GLY A 28 -10.45 17.38 -14.67
C GLY A 28 -10.73 15.92 -15.01
N LEU A 29 -9.87 15.30 -15.84
CA LEU A 29 -9.97 13.89 -16.20
C LEU A 29 -9.54 12.96 -15.07
N LYS A 30 -8.39 13.24 -14.45
CA LYS A 30 -7.81 12.48 -13.32
C LYS A 30 -8.44 12.88 -11.97
N SER A 31 -9.76 12.95 -11.99
CA SER A 31 -10.63 13.08 -10.82
C SER A 31 -10.38 11.97 -9.79
N ASP A 32 -10.90 12.14 -8.58
CA ASP A 32 -10.82 11.12 -7.52
C ASP A 32 -11.44 9.78 -7.95
N VAL A 33 -12.51 9.82 -8.76
CA VAL A 33 -13.13 8.62 -9.33
C VAL A 33 -12.17 7.90 -10.27
N TYR A 34 -11.52 8.65 -11.17
CA TYR A 34 -10.51 8.08 -12.08
C TYR A 34 -9.37 7.43 -11.29
N ARG A 35 -8.80 8.16 -10.32
CA ARG A 35 -7.69 7.68 -9.49
C ARG A 35 -8.07 6.43 -8.69
N GLY A 36 -9.29 6.36 -8.16
CA GLY A 36 -9.79 5.18 -7.46
C GLY A 36 -9.92 3.96 -8.37
N VAL A 37 -10.34 4.14 -9.62
CA VAL A 37 -10.41 3.05 -10.62
C VAL A 37 -9.00 2.63 -11.04
N GLU A 38 -8.13 3.59 -11.37
CA GLU A 38 -6.73 3.37 -11.74
C GLU A 38 -5.99 2.56 -10.66
N GLN A 39 -6.13 2.96 -9.39
CA GLN A 39 -5.53 2.27 -8.25
C GLN A 39 -6.03 0.81 -8.12
N ARG A 40 -7.35 0.58 -8.20
CA ARG A 40 -7.93 -0.77 -8.13
C ARG A 40 -7.45 -1.66 -9.28
N LEU A 41 -7.46 -1.15 -10.50
CA LEU A 41 -6.93 -1.89 -11.65
C LEU A 41 -5.44 -2.15 -11.49
N GLY A 42 -4.70 -1.17 -10.94
CA GLY A 42 -3.30 -1.30 -10.54
C GLY A 42 -3.09 -2.50 -9.62
N TYR A 43 -3.84 -2.62 -8.53
CA TYR A 43 -3.75 -3.78 -7.64
C TYR A 43 -4.10 -5.09 -8.33
N HIS A 44 -5.18 -5.13 -9.12
CA HIS A 44 -5.61 -6.37 -9.79
C HIS A 44 -4.67 -6.86 -10.89
N LYS A 45 -3.85 -5.99 -11.48
CA LYS A 45 -2.83 -6.37 -12.46
C LYS A 45 -1.46 -6.64 -11.85
N THR A 46 -1.27 -6.34 -10.57
CA THR A 46 0.01 -6.49 -9.89
C THR A 46 0.16 -7.90 -9.36
N GLU A 47 1.35 -8.47 -9.49
CA GLU A 47 1.64 -9.82 -8.99
C GLU A 47 1.52 -9.86 -7.46
N THR A 48 1.03 -10.98 -6.92
CA THR A 48 0.85 -11.15 -5.47
C THR A 48 2.13 -10.88 -4.68
N GLU A 49 3.29 -11.32 -5.18
CA GLU A 49 4.59 -11.08 -4.54
C GLU A 49 4.92 -9.58 -4.43
N GLN A 50 4.62 -8.81 -5.47
CA GLN A 50 4.82 -7.37 -5.50
C GLN A 50 3.85 -6.66 -4.54
N LEU A 51 2.58 -7.10 -4.48
CA LEU A 51 1.60 -6.57 -3.52
C LEU A 51 2.05 -6.81 -2.07
N ILE A 52 2.54 -8.01 -1.76
CA ILE A 52 3.09 -8.34 -0.44
C ILE A 52 4.27 -7.43 -0.10
N HIS A 53 5.18 -7.21 -1.07
CA HIS A 53 6.31 -6.31 -0.87
C HIS A 53 5.89 -4.85 -0.63
N MET A 54 4.95 -4.32 -1.43
CA MET A 54 4.40 -2.97 -1.25
C MET A 54 3.78 -2.79 0.14
N TYR A 55 3.00 -3.77 0.59
CA TYR A 55 2.40 -3.77 1.93
C TYR A 55 3.49 -3.69 3.01
N HIS A 56 4.54 -4.51 2.93
CA HIS A 56 5.60 -4.47 3.95
C HIS A 56 6.39 -3.16 3.95
N LEU A 57 6.63 -2.54 2.79
CA LEU A 57 7.24 -1.22 2.71
C LEU A 57 6.36 -0.14 3.35
N GLU A 58 5.06 -0.17 3.10
CA GLU A 58 4.10 0.75 3.74
C GLU A 58 4.10 0.60 5.26
N ARG A 59 4.04 -0.64 5.77
CA ARG A 59 4.10 -0.92 7.22
C ARG A 59 5.43 -0.48 7.85
N LEU A 60 6.54 -0.63 7.14
CA LEU A 60 7.84 -0.13 7.60
C LEU A 60 7.86 1.40 7.66
N GLN A 61 7.32 2.06 6.63
CA GLN A 61 7.23 3.51 6.60
C GLN A 61 6.36 4.02 7.75
N ASP A 62 5.19 3.42 7.98
CA ASP A 62 4.31 3.73 9.12
C ASP A 62 5.09 3.69 10.42
N GLN A 63 5.86 2.62 10.66
CA GLN A 63 6.67 2.44 11.87
C GLN A 63 7.74 3.53 12.01
N LEU A 64 8.45 3.87 10.92
CA LEU A 64 9.50 4.89 10.93
C LEU A 64 8.96 6.29 11.18
N THR A 65 7.73 6.58 10.73
CA THR A 65 7.09 7.89 10.89
C THR A 65 6.19 7.99 12.11
N THR A 66 6.04 6.93 12.90
CA THR A 66 5.19 6.94 14.09
C THR A 66 5.84 7.78 15.20
N GLU A 67 5.22 8.92 15.54
CA GLU A 67 5.70 9.81 16.61
C GLU A 67 5.09 9.50 17.98
N SER A 68 3.90 8.90 18.03
CA SER A 68 3.18 8.59 19.28
C SER A 68 2.51 7.24 19.24
N THR A 69 2.55 6.51 20.36
CA THR A 69 1.96 5.17 20.49
C THR A 69 0.99 5.12 21.66
N GLN A 70 -0.22 4.61 21.42
CA GLN A 70 -1.26 4.47 22.46
C GLN A 70 -0.92 3.40 23.51
N TYR A 71 -0.18 2.35 23.12
CA TYR A 71 0.02 1.15 23.94
C TYR A 71 1.50 0.89 24.30
N GLY A 72 2.34 1.91 24.19
CA GLY A 72 3.78 1.78 24.33
C GLY A 72 4.46 1.16 23.11
N VAL A 73 5.73 0.78 23.28
CA VAL A 73 6.61 0.31 22.20
C VAL A 73 7.25 -1.02 22.58
N LEU A 74 7.17 -1.99 21.67
CA LEU A 74 7.94 -3.24 21.73
C LEU A 74 9.02 -3.24 20.67
N THR A 75 10.26 -3.54 21.07
CA THR A 75 11.34 -3.88 20.13
C THR A 75 11.39 -5.39 20.03
N VAL A 76 11.18 -5.93 18.83
CA VAL A 76 11.15 -7.37 18.60
C VAL A 76 12.20 -7.81 17.59
N ARG A 77 12.65 -9.05 17.72
CA ARG A 77 13.43 -9.75 16.71
C ARG A 77 12.62 -10.94 16.23
N ALA A 78 12.33 -10.97 14.93
CA ALA A 78 11.68 -12.09 14.27
C ALA A 78 12.70 -12.86 13.40
N TYR A 79 12.72 -14.18 13.50
CA TYR A 79 13.57 -15.03 12.69
C TYR A 79 12.95 -16.42 12.53
N PHE A 80 13.26 -17.09 11.42
CA PHE A 80 12.88 -18.49 11.25
C PHE A 80 13.87 -19.40 11.98
N HIS A 81 13.34 -20.33 12.76
CA HIS A 81 14.10 -21.41 13.39
C HIS A 81 13.42 -22.73 13.03
N HIS A 82 14.07 -23.52 12.16
CA HIS A 82 13.45 -24.67 11.50
C HIS A 82 12.13 -24.26 10.81
N ASP A 83 11.04 -24.95 11.09
CA ASP A 83 9.71 -24.70 10.50
C ASP A 83 8.86 -23.73 11.33
N SER A 84 9.47 -22.96 12.24
CA SER A 84 8.79 -22.03 13.13
C SER A 84 9.29 -20.60 12.97
N LEU A 85 8.35 -19.64 12.95
CA LEU A 85 8.66 -18.22 13.11
C LEU A 85 8.81 -17.92 14.60
N CYS A 86 10.02 -17.61 15.03
CA CYS A 86 10.30 -17.15 16.38
C CYS A 86 10.22 -15.63 16.44
N VAL A 87 9.46 -15.10 17.38
CA VAL A 87 9.38 -13.66 17.68
C VAL A 87 9.80 -13.45 19.13
N GLU A 88 10.88 -12.71 19.32
CA GLU A 88 11.47 -12.44 20.63
C GLU A 88 11.32 -10.96 20.96
N VAL A 89 10.85 -10.67 22.18
CA VAL A 89 10.78 -9.30 22.70
C VAL A 89 12.14 -8.93 23.28
N LEU A 90 12.82 -7.99 22.66
CA LEU A 90 14.12 -7.47 23.11
C LEU A 90 13.96 -6.37 24.15
N ASN A 91 12.93 -5.53 23.99
CA ASN A 91 12.66 -4.41 24.89
C ASN A 91 11.17 -4.04 24.88
N ALA A 92 10.69 -3.50 26.00
CA ALA A 92 9.35 -2.97 26.17
C ALA A 92 9.42 -1.62 26.88
N ARG A 93 8.78 -0.59 26.32
CA ARG A 93 8.74 0.77 26.88
C ARG A 93 7.31 1.28 26.94
N ASP A 94 6.93 1.85 28.08
CA ASP A 94 5.62 2.49 28.32
C ASP A 94 4.43 1.58 27.96
N VAL A 95 4.63 0.26 28.05
CA VAL A 95 3.59 -0.73 27.75
C VAL A 95 2.61 -0.75 28.91
N ILE A 96 1.34 -0.56 28.59
CA ILE A 96 0.25 -0.57 29.56
C ILE A 96 -0.35 -1.97 29.67
N PRO A 97 -0.68 -2.45 30.89
CA PRO A 97 -1.46 -3.67 31.06
C PRO A 97 -2.85 -3.48 30.46
N LEU A 98 -3.31 -4.49 29.71
CA LEU A 98 -4.64 -4.51 29.07
C LEU A 98 -5.52 -5.63 29.63
N ASP A 99 -5.00 -6.45 30.53
CA ASP A 99 -5.71 -7.44 31.31
C ASP A 99 -6.39 -6.82 32.55
N PRO A 100 -7.56 -7.34 32.97
CA PRO A 100 -8.29 -6.90 34.16
C PRO A 100 -7.70 -7.41 35.49
#